data_AF-A0A661F9P1-F1
#
_entry.id   AF-A0A661F9P1-F1
#
_cell.length_a   1.000
_cell.length_b   1.000
_cell.length_c   1.000
_cell.angle_alpha   90.00
_cell.angle_beta   90.00
_cell.angle_gamma   90.00
#
_symmetry.space_group_name_H-M   'P 1'
#
loop_
_entity.id
_entity.type
_entity.pdbx_description
1 polymer ?
#
loop_
_entity_poly.entity_id
_entity_poly.type
_entity_poly.pdbx_seq_one_letter_code
_entity_poly.pdbx_strand_id
1 'polypeptide(L)'
;MKQIVAFFLVFIFNLMPASVWAYDLAPAVQHIESEWARIHYSVAREQQDKEFKYLLNKVTDLQAQHPKQAEFIILQAIIVASNAENVDAFSALEAIHEAKDLLVQAIELNPKALDGAAFVTLGTLYYMVPVWPIAYGDN
;
A
#
# COMPACT_ATOMS: atom_id res chain seq x y z
N MET A 1 48.37 -22.73 -24.14
CA MET A 1 47.64 -23.49 -23.10
C MET A 1 47.53 -22.74 -21.74
N LYS A 2 47.49 -21.40 -21.71
CA LYS A 2 47.26 -20.64 -20.45
C LYS A 2 46.05 -19.69 -20.49
N GLN A 3 45.49 -19.42 -21.67
CA GLN A 3 44.32 -18.53 -21.82
C GLN A 3 42.96 -19.27 -21.91
N ILE A 4 42.96 -20.58 -22.19
CA ILE A 4 41.74 -21.39 -22.23
C ILE A 4 41.21 -21.69 -20.81
N VAL A 5 42.10 -21.73 -19.82
CA VAL A 5 41.74 -21.94 -18.40
C VAL A 5 41.06 -20.70 -17.80
N ALA A 6 41.34 -19.51 -18.31
CA ALA A 6 40.76 -18.25 -17.81
C ALA A 6 39.28 -18.08 -18.18
N PHE A 7 38.84 -18.64 -19.33
CA PHE A 7 37.43 -18.59 -19.74
C PHE A 7 36.53 -19.55 -18.96
N PHE A 8 37.08 -20.66 -18.45
CA PHE A 8 36.33 -21.63 -17.65
C PHE A 8 36.04 -21.16 -16.22
N LEU A 9 36.84 -20.23 -15.67
CA LEU A 9 36.67 -19.71 -14.31
C LEU A 9 35.62 -18.60 -14.19
N VAL A 10 35.32 -17.89 -15.27
CA VAL A 10 34.28 -16.82 -15.28
C VAL A 10 32.86 -17.39 -15.43
N PHE A 11 32.74 -18.62 -15.96
CA PHE A 11 31.45 -19.27 -16.17
C PHE A 11 30.83 -19.82 -14.86
N ILE A 12 31.64 -20.08 -13.84
CA ILE A 12 31.19 -20.70 -12.57
C ILE A 12 30.69 -19.64 -11.57
N PHE A 13 31.07 -18.36 -11.71
CA PHE A 13 30.64 -17.29 -10.79
C PHE A 13 29.24 -16.72 -11.08
N ASN A 14 28.58 -17.14 -12.17
CA ASN A 14 27.20 -16.73 -12.52
C ASN A 14 26.11 -17.74 -12.07
N LEU A 15 26.49 -18.78 -11.33
CA LEU A 15 25.59 -19.85 -10.87
C LEU A 15 25.27 -19.77 -9.37
N MET A 16 25.36 -18.59 -8.76
CA MET A 16 24.64 -18.37 -7.50
C MET A 16 23.17 -18.13 -7.87
N PRO A 17 22.24 -19.09 -7.68
CA PRO A 17 20.85 -18.71 -7.55
C PRO A 17 20.81 -17.81 -6.33
N ALA A 18 20.67 -16.50 -6.56
CA ALA A 18 20.12 -15.64 -5.52
C ALA A 18 18.80 -16.32 -5.14
N SER A 19 18.75 -16.88 -3.94
CA SER A 19 17.52 -17.37 -3.36
C SER A 19 16.67 -16.12 -3.13
N VAL A 20 16.01 -15.66 -4.19
CA VAL A 20 14.97 -14.65 -4.08
C VAL A 20 13.86 -15.38 -3.35
N TRP A 21 13.75 -15.10 -2.06
CA TRP A 21 12.57 -15.45 -1.30
C TRP A 21 11.42 -14.69 -1.96
N ALA A 22 10.72 -15.35 -2.89
CA ALA A 22 9.50 -14.82 -3.46
C ALA A 22 8.48 -14.83 -2.33
N TYR A 23 8.33 -13.68 -1.67
CA TYR A 23 7.20 -13.47 -0.78
C TYR A 23 5.94 -13.61 -1.64
N ASP A 24 5.06 -14.53 -1.27
CA ASP A 24 3.80 -14.69 -1.98
C ASP A 24 2.92 -13.48 -1.65
N LEU A 25 2.88 -12.54 -2.59
CA LEU A 25 2.22 -11.25 -2.45
C LEU A 25 0.70 -11.41 -2.28
N ALA A 26 0.11 -12.40 -2.95
CA ALA A 26 -1.34 -12.58 -2.98
C ALA A 26 -1.93 -12.94 -1.61
N PRO A 27 -1.40 -13.93 -0.86
CA PRO A 27 -1.84 -14.21 0.51
C PRO A 27 -1.71 -13.01 1.45
N ALA A 28 -0.66 -12.21 1.30
CA ALA A 28 -0.43 -11.05 2.16
C ALA A 28 -1.45 -9.94 1.90
N VAL A 29 -1.68 -9.61 0.62
CA VAL A 29 -2.73 -8.68 0.18
C VAL A 29 -4.09 -9.15 0.70
N GLN A 30 -4.43 -10.43 0.48
CA GLN A 30 -5.70 -11.00 0.92
C GLN A 30 -5.87 -10.94 2.45
N HIS A 31 -4.79 -11.15 3.21
CA HIS A 31 -4.83 -11.06 4.66
C HIS A 31 -5.12 -9.62 5.13
N ILE A 32 -4.47 -8.63 4.51
CA ILE A 32 -4.71 -7.21 4.81
C ILE A 32 -6.15 -6.81 4.47
N GLU A 33 -6.65 -7.21 3.28
CA GLU A 33 -8.03 -6.92 2.87
C GLU A 33 -9.06 -7.55 3.83
N SER A 34 -8.79 -8.78 4.27
CA SER A 34 -9.66 -9.48 5.22
C SER A 34 -9.66 -8.82 6.60
N GLU A 35 -8.50 -8.41 7.10
CA GLU A 35 -8.40 -7.67 8.37
C GLU A 35 -9.04 -6.29 8.27
N TRP A 36 -8.81 -5.56 7.18
CA TRP A 36 -9.49 -4.28 6.93
C TRP A 36 -11.00 -4.45 6.95
N ALA A 37 -11.53 -5.45 6.23
CA ALA A 37 -12.97 -5.71 6.19
C ALA A 37 -13.53 -6.10 7.56
N ARG A 38 -12.80 -6.93 8.33
CA ARG A 38 -13.18 -7.29 9.71
C ARG A 38 -13.25 -6.04 10.59
N ILE A 39 -12.24 -5.16 10.53
CA ILE A 39 -12.20 -3.94 11.34
C ILE A 39 -13.36 -3.02 10.94
N HIS A 40 -13.53 -2.76 9.64
CA HIS A 40 -14.53 -1.82 9.15
C HIS A 40 -15.98 -2.29 9.43
N TYR A 41 -16.29 -3.57 9.18
CA TYR A 41 -17.67 -4.06 9.25
C TYR A 41 -18.04 -4.75 10.57
N SER A 42 -17.08 -5.27 11.34
CA SER A 42 -17.37 -6.13 12.50
C SER A 42 -16.83 -5.63 13.83
N VAL A 43 -15.78 -4.80 13.85
CA VAL A 43 -15.24 -4.24 15.10
C VAL A 43 -16.11 -3.07 15.56
N ALA A 44 -16.37 -3.00 16.88
CA ALA A 44 -17.10 -1.91 17.50
C ALA A 44 -16.39 -0.56 17.28
N ARG A 45 -17.16 0.50 17.00
CA ARG A 45 -16.64 1.80 16.57
C ARG A 45 -15.57 2.37 17.51
N GLU A 46 -15.75 2.21 18.81
CA GLU A 46 -14.84 2.70 19.85
C GLU A 46 -13.47 2.01 19.83
N GLN A 47 -13.36 0.85 19.16
CA GLN A 47 -12.13 0.07 19.02
C GLN A 47 -11.51 0.18 17.63
N GLN A 48 -12.25 0.68 16.63
CA GLN A 48 -11.79 0.70 15.24
C GLN A 48 -10.50 1.51 15.05
N ASP A 49 -10.39 2.70 15.63
CA ASP A 49 -9.17 3.53 15.48
C ASP A 49 -7.90 2.81 15.92
N LYS A 50 -7.98 2.13 17.08
CA LYS A 50 -6.85 1.35 17.59
C LYS A 50 -6.49 0.19 16.67
N GLU A 51 -7.49 -0.55 16.18
CA GLU A 51 -7.28 -1.70 15.30
C GLU A 51 -6.75 -1.28 13.92
N PHE A 52 -7.27 -0.18 13.34
CA PHE A 52 -6.76 0.38 12.10
C PHE A 52 -5.32 0.87 12.24
N LYS A 53 -4.95 1.54 13.33
CA LYS A 53 -3.56 1.93 13.60
C LYS A 53 -2.63 0.72 13.66
N TYR A 54 -3.07 -0.38 14.27
CA TYR A 54 -2.30 -1.62 14.29
C TYR A 54 -2.15 -2.23 12.89
N LEU A 55 -3.22 -2.26 12.10
CA LEU A 55 -3.17 -2.74 10.72
C LEU A 55 -2.27 -1.84 9.84
N LEU A 56 -2.36 -0.52 10.01
CA LEU A 56 -1.55 0.46 9.28
C LEU A 56 -0.05 0.25 9.51
N ASN A 57 0.37 -0.01 10.75
CA ASN A 57 1.76 -0.34 11.06
C ASN A 57 2.22 -1.59 10.29
N LYS A 58 1.40 -2.65 10.24
CA LYS A 58 1.74 -3.87 9.49
C LYS A 58 1.90 -3.60 8.00
N VAL A 59 0.99 -2.82 7.41
CA VAL A 59 1.06 -2.48 5.98
C VAL A 59 2.28 -1.62 5.68
N THR A 60 2.59 -0.66 6.55
CA THR A 60 3.79 0.19 6.44
C THR A 60 5.07 -0.64 6.48
N ASP A 61 5.17 -1.62 7.39
CA ASP A 61 6.31 -2.54 7.47
C ASP A 61 6.45 -3.39 6.20
N LEU A 62 5.33 -3.83 5.62
CA LEU A 62 5.31 -4.58 4.36
C LEU A 62 5.73 -3.70 3.17
N GLN A 63 5.27 -2.45 3.10
CA GLN A 63 5.71 -1.50 2.07
C GLN A 63 7.21 -1.21 2.18
N ALA A 64 7.76 -1.08 3.38
CA ALA A 64 9.19 -0.88 3.57
C ALA A 64 10.01 -2.07 3.03
N GLN A 65 9.49 -3.30 3.14
CA GLN A 65 10.10 -4.51 2.59
C GLN A 65 9.86 -4.65 1.08
N HIS A 66 8.78 -4.06 0.57
CA HIS A 66 8.30 -4.20 -0.80
C HIS A 66 7.96 -2.84 -1.44
N PRO A 67 8.91 -1.89 -1.55
CA PRO A 67 8.64 -0.49 -1.91
C PRO A 67 8.14 -0.28 -3.35
N LYS A 68 8.14 -1.33 -4.17
CA LYS A 68 7.68 -1.31 -5.57
C LYS A 68 6.37 -2.08 -5.79
N GLN A 69 5.67 -2.48 -4.73
CA GLN A 69 4.37 -3.14 -4.81
C GLN A 69 3.26 -2.13 -4.58
N ALA A 70 2.57 -1.75 -5.65
CA ALA A 70 1.49 -0.77 -5.61
C ALA A 70 0.30 -1.26 -4.77
N GLU A 71 0.06 -2.56 -4.72
CA GLU A 71 -1.00 -3.20 -3.94
C GLU A 71 -0.93 -2.78 -2.46
N PHE A 72 0.25 -2.76 -1.86
CA PHE A 72 0.40 -2.34 -0.47
C PHE A 72 0.20 -0.84 -0.27
N ILE A 73 0.56 -0.01 -1.26
CA ILE A 73 0.29 1.43 -1.23
C ILE A 73 -1.21 1.71 -1.31
N ILE A 74 -1.93 0.99 -2.18
CA ILE A 74 -3.40 1.10 -2.30
C ILE A 74 -4.07 0.68 -1.01
N LEU A 75 -3.66 -0.45 -0.42
CA LEU A 75 -4.21 -0.91 0.85
C LEU A 75 -3.93 0.06 2.00
N GLN A 76 -2.73 0.65 2.05
CA GLN A 76 -2.41 1.70 3.02
C GLN A 76 -3.38 2.87 2.88
N ALA A 77 -3.57 3.38 1.66
CA ALA A 77 -4.47 4.49 1.39
C ALA A 77 -5.92 4.18 1.80
N ILE A 78 -6.41 2.96 1.50
CA ILE A 78 -7.75 2.51 1.90
C ILE A 78 -7.88 2.48 3.42
N ILE A 79 -6.89 1.96 4.14
CA ILE A 79 -6.89 1.90 5.62
C ILE A 79 -6.87 3.30 6.22
N VAL A 80 -6.01 4.19 5.72
CA VAL A 80 -5.91 5.58 6.17
C VAL A 80 -7.24 6.30 5.96
N ALA A 81 -7.81 6.22 4.75
CA ALA A 81 -9.11 6.82 4.43
C ALA A 81 -10.24 6.25 5.30
N SER A 82 -10.25 4.94 5.54
CA SER A 82 -11.27 4.30 6.38
C SER A 82 -11.18 4.75 7.84
N ASN A 83 -9.95 4.98 8.35
CA ASN A 83 -9.76 5.41 9.72
C ASN A 83 -10.12 6.89 9.95
N ALA A 84 -10.19 7.69 8.88
CA ALA A 84 -10.59 9.10 8.97
C ALA A 84 -11.98 9.29 9.62
N GLU A 85 -12.87 8.29 9.51
CA GLU A 85 -14.20 8.28 10.14
C GLU A 85 -14.20 8.07 11.66
N ASN A 86 -13.04 7.72 12.23
CA ASN A 86 -12.86 7.34 13.64
C ASN A 86 -11.99 8.32 14.43
N VAL A 87 -11.45 9.36 13.77
CA VAL A 87 -10.58 10.37 14.39
C VAL A 87 -11.24 11.76 14.38
N ASP A 88 -10.62 12.74 15.04
CA ASP A 88 -11.11 14.11 15.03
C ASP A 88 -10.99 14.75 13.64
N ALA A 89 -11.70 15.86 13.42
CA ALA A 89 -11.83 16.47 12.09
C ALA A 89 -10.50 16.94 11.48
N PHE A 90 -9.52 17.35 12.30
CA PHE A 90 -8.21 17.78 11.78
C PHE A 90 -7.39 16.57 11.33
N SER A 91 -7.31 15.55 12.19
CA SER A 91 -6.65 14.28 11.85
C SER A 91 -7.30 13.60 10.64
N ALA A 92 -8.63 13.69 10.51
CA ALA A 92 -9.36 13.15 9.38
C ALA A 92 -8.98 13.86 8.07
N LEU A 93 -8.83 15.18 8.10
CA LEU A 93 -8.43 15.94 6.92
C LEU A 93 -7.02 15.56 6.45
N GLU A 94 -6.07 15.49 7.38
CA GLU A 94 -4.70 15.04 7.10
C GLU A 94 -4.68 13.63 6.51
N ALA A 95 -5.44 12.70 7.10
CA ALA A 95 -5.55 11.33 6.60
C ALA A 95 -6.09 11.27 5.17
N ILE A 96 -7.06 12.12 4.82
CA ILE A 96 -7.64 12.12 3.49
C ILE A 96 -6.69 12.74 2.44
N HIS A 97 -5.82 13.68 2.82
CA HIS A 97 -4.71 14.14 1.97
C HIS A 97 -3.67 13.05 1.78
N GLU A 98 -3.24 12.39 2.86
CA GLU A 98 -2.30 11.27 2.81
C GLU A 98 -2.81 10.15 1.90
N ALA A 99 -4.07 9.74 2.06
CA ALA A 99 -4.68 8.71 1.24
C ALA A 99 -4.69 9.08 -0.25
N LYS A 100 -4.99 10.34 -0.59
CA LYS A 100 -4.92 10.82 -1.99
C LYS A 100 -3.50 10.68 -2.54
N ASP A 101 -2.50 11.14 -1.80
CA ASP A 101 -1.10 11.13 -2.27
C ASP A 101 -0.59 9.70 -2.47
N LEU A 102 -0.94 8.79 -1.56
CA LEU A 102 -0.67 7.35 -1.71
C LEU A 102 -1.35 6.76 -2.94
N LEU A 103 -2.61 7.10 -3.22
CA LEU A 103 -3.31 6.61 -4.41
C LEU A 103 -2.68 7.12 -5.70
N VAL A 104 -2.27 8.40 -5.74
CA VAL A 104 -1.54 8.97 -6.89
C VAL A 104 -0.22 8.22 -7.09
N GLN A 105 0.55 8.00 -6.03
CA GLN A 105 1.79 7.23 -6.08
C GLN A 105 1.55 5.80 -6.59
N ALA A 106 0.50 5.13 -6.12
CA ALA A 106 0.16 3.79 -6.57
C ALA A 106 -0.23 3.74 -8.06
N ILE A 107 -0.97 4.74 -8.54
CA ILE A 107 -1.36 4.88 -9.95
C ILE A 107 -0.12 5.06 -10.84
N GLU A 108 0.86 5.87 -10.40
CA GLU A 108 2.13 6.05 -11.11
C GLU A 108 2.95 4.75 -11.19
N LEU A 109 2.92 3.95 -10.12
CA LEU A 109 3.68 2.71 -10.01
C LEU A 109 3.05 1.56 -10.81
N ASN A 110 1.76 1.31 -10.62
CA ASN A 110 1.01 0.31 -11.37
C ASN A 110 -0.49 0.65 -11.36
N PRO A 111 -1.02 1.28 -12.44
CA PRO A 111 -2.41 1.70 -12.49
C PRO A 111 -3.42 0.54 -12.55
N LYS A 112 -2.96 -0.70 -12.74
CA LYS A 112 -3.79 -1.91 -12.79
C LYS A 112 -3.74 -2.74 -11.51
N ALA A 113 -2.93 -2.34 -10.52
CA ALA A 113 -2.87 -3.05 -9.24
C ALA A 113 -4.25 -3.10 -8.58
N LEU A 114 -4.57 -4.25 -7.96
CA LEU A 114 -5.86 -4.53 -7.34
C LEU A 114 -7.05 -4.17 -8.26
N ASP A 115 -6.98 -4.58 -9.52
CA ASP A 115 -8.02 -4.32 -10.54
C ASP A 115 -8.39 -2.84 -10.71
N GLY A 116 -7.42 -1.94 -10.49
CA GLY A 116 -7.62 -0.50 -10.62
C GLY A 116 -8.31 0.14 -9.43
N ALA A 117 -8.32 -0.52 -8.26
CA ALA A 117 -8.91 0.00 -7.02
C ALA A 117 -8.43 1.41 -6.67
N ALA A 118 -7.19 1.79 -7.04
CA ALA A 118 -6.67 3.13 -6.79
C ALA A 118 -7.56 4.24 -7.40
N PHE A 119 -8.05 4.05 -8.63
CA PHE A 119 -8.93 5.02 -9.27
C PHE A 119 -10.31 5.10 -8.62
N VAL A 120 -10.86 3.95 -8.24
CA VAL A 120 -12.17 3.88 -7.58
C VAL A 120 -12.10 4.57 -6.22
N THR A 121 -11.11 4.24 -5.40
CA THR A 121 -10.92 4.86 -4.09
C THR A 121 -10.67 6.36 -4.22
N LEU A 122 -9.83 6.78 -5.18
CA LEU A 122 -9.58 8.20 -5.40
C LEU A 122 -10.85 8.95 -5.82
N GLY A 123 -11.68 8.35 -6.69
CA GLY A 123 -13.00 8.89 -7.05
C GLY A 123 -13.92 9.03 -5.84
N THR A 124 -13.96 8.02 -4.97
CA THR A 124 -14.73 8.06 -3.72
C THR A 124 -14.25 9.18 -2.80
N LEU A 125 -12.93 9.36 -2.65
CA LEU A 125 -12.39 10.47 -1.86
C LEU A 125 -12.87 11.82 -2.39
N TYR A 126 -12.72 12.08 -3.70
CA TYR A 126 -13.20 13.33 -4.31
C TYR A 126 -14.71 13.56 -4.15
N TYR A 127 -15.50 12.49 -4.05
CA TYR A 127 -16.93 12.57 -3.82
C TYR A 127 -17.29 12.87 -2.34
N MET A 128 -16.55 12.29 -1.39
CA MET A 128 -16.91 12.35 0.04
C MET A 128 -16.37 13.59 0.76
N VAL A 129 -15.31 14.23 0.25
CA VAL A 129 -14.69 15.37 0.93
C VAL A 129 -15.38 16.71 0.64
N PRO A 130 -15.25 17.69 1.54
CA PRO A 130 -15.61 19.07 1.24
C PRO A 130 -14.90 19.61 0.01
N VAL A 131 -15.57 20.48 -0.75
CA VAL A 131 -14.99 21.16 -1.92
C VAL A 131 -13.89 22.13 -1.47
N TRP A 132 -13.08 22.58 -2.42
CA TRP A 132 -12.09 23.65 -2.24
C TRP A 132 -12.60 24.84 -1.40
N PRO A 133 -11.78 25.43 -0.50
CA PRO A 133 -10.36 25.17 -0.25
C PRO A 133 -10.08 24.15 0.88
N ILE A 134 -11.09 23.43 1.35
CA ILE A 134 -10.97 22.66 2.59
C ILE A 134 -10.27 21.32 2.36
N ALA A 135 -10.62 20.58 1.30
CA ALA A 135 -10.00 19.29 0.99
C ALA A 135 -9.06 19.33 -0.22
N TYR A 136 -9.56 19.44 -1.45
CA TYR A 136 -8.71 19.33 -2.65
C TYR A 136 -8.77 20.57 -3.56
N GLY A 137 -7.64 20.89 -4.22
CA GLY A 137 -7.31 22.15 -4.94
C GLY A 137 -6.53 23.09 -4.00
N ASP A 138 -5.53 23.90 -4.36
CA ASP A 138 -5.14 24.65 -5.56
C ASP A 138 -3.61 24.55 -5.84
N ASN A 139 -3.13 23.43 -6.40
CA ASN A 139 -1.78 23.32 -6.97
C ASN A 139 -1.86 22.72 -8.37
#